data_AF-Q9PQ44-F1
#
_entry.id   AF-Q9PQ44-F1
#
_cell.length_a   1.000
_cell.length_b   1.000
_cell.length_c   1.000
_cell.angle_alpha   90.00
_cell.angle_beta   90.00
_cell.angle_gamma   90.00
#
_symmetry.space_group_name_H-M   'P 1'
#
loop_
_entity.id
_entity.type
_entity.pdbx_description
1 polymer ?
#
loop_
_entity_poly.entity_id
_entity_poly.type
_entity_poly.pdbx_seq_one_letter_code
_entity_poly.pdbx_strand_id
1 'polypeptide(L)'
;MINLNIITRDNYYYEKIGNNKPKKLENLPFNIPNNWIWVKLNNISNVISGYSFKSSKYTSSGIRIIRISDFDSKEVDNNEPIFYEYNEKFNSYKIENNDIILVMTGGTVGKNIIIKKANDYYLNQRVARIRTFNVNYNYIYYLINTTYI
;
A
#
# COMPACT_ATOMS: atom_id res chain seq x y z
N MET A 1 -10.72 12.37 9.96
CA MET A 1 -11.36 11.85 8.74
C MET A 1 -11.53 12.99 7.76
N ILE A 2 -10.89 12.95 6.59
CA ILE A 2 -11.15 13.92 5.51
C ILE A 2 -12.39 13.39 4.79
N ASN A 3 -13.52 14.09 4.91
CA ASN A 3 -14.71 13.81 4.10
C ASN A 3 -14.37 14.16 2.65
N LEU A 4 -14.19 13.14 1.82
CA LEU A 4 -13.92 13.27 0.39
C LEU A 4 -15.09 12.66 -0.36
N ASN A 5 -15.86 13.52 -1.03
CA ASN A 5 -16.99 13.11 -1.85
C ASN A 5 -16.60 13.30 -3.32
N ILE A 6 -16.59 12.21 -4.08
CA ILE A 6 -16.51 12.29 -5.54
C ILE A 6 -17.94 12.51 -6.04
N ILE A 7 -18.14 13.62 -6.74
CA ILE A 7 -19.45 14.03 -7.23
C ILE A 7 -19.44 13.84 -8.75
N THR A 8 -20.43 13.14 -9.27
CA THR A 8 -20.72 13.07 -10.70
C THR A 8 -21.76 14.14 -11.05
N ARG A 9 -21.41 15.05 -11.95
CA ARG A 9 -22.33 16.06 -12.50
C ARG A 9 -22.10 16.16 -13.99
N ASP A 10 -23.18 16.07 -14.77
CA ASP A 10 -23.15 16.27 -16.23
C ASP A 10 -22.09 15.41 -16.95
N ASN A 11 -21.97 14.14 -16.55
CA ASN A 11 -20.94 13.18 -17.03
C ASN A 11 -19.47 13.56 -16.73
N TYR A 12 -19.24 14.52 -15.84
CA TYR A 12 -17.91 14.88 -15.35
C TYR A 12 -17.71 14.46 -13.90
N TYR A 13 -16.48 14.12 -13.56
CA TYR A 13 -16.07 13.73 -12.22
C TYR A 13 -15.42 14.91 -11.51
N TYR A 14 -15.75 15.09 -10.23
CA TYR A 14 -15.19 16.15 -9.41
C TYR A 14 -14.64 15.58 -8.10
N GLU A 15 -13.44 16.02 -7.71
CA GLU A 15 -12.92 15.77 -6.37
C GLU A 15 -13.26 16.95 -5.44
N LYS A 16 -13.82 16.66 -4.26
CA LYS A 16 -14.02 17.65 -3.19
C LYS A 16 -13.21 17.26 -1.96
N ILE A 17 -12.20 18.05 -1.63
CA ILE A 17 -11.34 17.82 -0.46
C ILE A 17 -11.79 18.75 0.68
N GLY A 18 -12.43 18.20 1.71
CA GLY A 18 -12.92 18.97 2.84
C GLY A 18 -13.95 20.02 2.44
N ASN A 19 -13.76 21.27 2.87
CA ASN A 19 -14.68 22.38 2.59
C ASN A 19 -14.37 23.13 1.29
N ASN A 20 -13.38 22.68 0.52
CA ASN A 20 -13.01 23.33 -0.74
C ASN A 20 -14.09 23.16 -1.81
N LYS A 21 -14.06 24.04 -2.83
CA LYS A 21 -14.90 23.90 -4.01
C LYS A 21 -14.53 22.60 -4.76
N PRO A 22 -15.51 21.83 -5.28
CA PRO A 22 -15.23 20.65 -6.10
C PRO A 22 -14.36 21.02 -7.30
N LYS A 23 -13.28 20.28 -7.52
CA LYS A 23 -12.38 20.45 -8.67
C LYS A 23 -12.68 19.36 -9.69
N LYS A 24 -12.90 19.75 -10.95
CA LYS A 24 -13.10 18.81 -12.06
C LYS A 24 -11.85 17.95 -12.23
N LEU A 25 -12.03 16.63 -12.35
CA LEU A 25 -10.99 15.71 -12.78
C LEU A 25 -10.84 15.84 -14.29
N GLU A 26 -9.67 16.29 -14.73
CA GLU A 26 -9.30 16.41 -16.13
C GLU A 26 -8.43 15.21 -16.54
N ASN A 27 -8.46 14.83 -17.82
CA ASN A 27 -7.65 13.73 -18.39
C ASN A 27 -7.95 12.34 -17.81
N LEU A 28 -9.23 11.96 -17.76
CA LEU A 28 -9.60 10.59 -17.42
C LEU A 28 -9.21 9.63 -18.55
N PRO A 29 -8.61 8.47 -18.23
CA PRO A 29 -7.99 7.61 -19.24
C PRO A 29 -9.02 6.91 -20.14
N PHE A 30 -10.22 6.64 -19.63
CA PHE A 30 -11.30 5.98 -20.36
C PHE A 30 -12.66 6.17 -19.67
N ASN A 31 -13.73 5.83 -20.40
CA ASN A 31 -15.09 5.79 -19.88
C ASN A 31 -15.27 4.59 -18.94
N ILE A 32 -15.93 4.81 -17.81
CA ILE A 32 -16.28 3.77 -16.84
C ILE A 32 -17.80 3.58 -16.79
N PRO A 33 -18.31 2.43 -16.31
CA PRO A 33 -19.75 2.23 -16.18
C PRO A 33 -20.39 3.25 -15.24
N ASN A 34 -21.70 3.52 -15.40
CA ASN A 34 -22.42 4.56 -14.65
C ASN A 34 -22.43 4.34 -13.12
N ASN A 35 -22.21 3.12 -12.65
CA ASN A 35 -22.13 2.78 -11.23
C ASN A 35 -20.71 2.84 -10.66
N TRP A 36 -19.72 3.32 -11.44
CA TRP A 36 -18.33 3.48 -11.02
C TRP A 36 -17.94 4.95 -10.89
N ILE A 37 -16.95 5.21 -10.04
CA ILE A 37 -16.35 6.52 -9.85
C ILE A 37 -14.83 6.45 -9.87
N TRP A 38 -14.19 7.48 -10.41
CA TRP A 38 -12.74 7.65 -10.32
C TRP A 38 -12.33 8.14 -8.93
N VAL A 39 -11.43 7.39 -8.29
CA VAL A 39 -10.91 7.69 -6.95
C VAL A 39 -9.40 7.51 -6.91
N LYS A 40 -8.68 8.35 -6.16
CA LYS A 40 -7.25 8.18 -5.94
C LYS A 40 -7.02 7.06 -4.93
N LEU A 41 -5.98 6.25 -5.13
CA LEU A 41 -5.65 5.14 -4.23
C LEU A 41 -5.51 5.57 -2.76
N ASN A 42 -4.89 6.72 -2.49
CA ASN A 42 -4.76 7.28 -1.13
C ASN A 42 -6.10 7.67 -0.47
N ASN A 43 -7.20 7.73 -1.22
CA ASN A 43 -8.53 7.98 -0.65
C ASN A 43 -9.26 6.71 -0.21
N ILE A 44 -8.77 5.53 -0.61
CA ILE A 44 -9.35 4.21 -0.28
C ILE A 44 -8.30 3.27 0.35
N SER A 45 -7.11 3.78 0.61
CA SER A 45 -6.04 3.03 1.24
C SER A 45 -5.05 3.95 1.94
N ASN A 46 -4.36 3.41 2.94
CA ASN A 46 -3.19 4.00 3.52
C ASN A 46 -1.96 3.41 2.81
N VAL A 47 -1.25 4.25 2.06
CA VAL A 47 -0.02 3.88 1.39
C VAL A 47 1.16 4.51 2.12
N ILE A 48 2.11 3.69 2.58
CA ILE A 48 3.33 4.18 3.24
C ILE A 48 4.57 3.48 2.68
N SER A 49 5.69 4.20 2.68
CA SER A 49 7.02 3.59 2.57
C SER A 49 7.45 3.06 3.93
N GLY A 50 8.29 2.02 3.94
CA GLY A 50 8.89 1.50 5.16
C GLY A 50 9.94 2.41 5.80
N TYR A 51 10.35 2.04 7.01
CA TYR A 51 11.33 2.76 7.82
C TYR A 51 12.78 2.42 7.44
N SER A 52 13.70 3.36 7.65
CA SER A 52 15.14 3.15 7.44
C SER A 52 15.79 2.48 8.65
N PHE A 53 15.64 1.16 8.78
CA PHE A 53 16.31 0.40 9.83
C PHE A 53 17.82 0.34 9.55
N LYS A 54 18.63 0.73 10.55
CA LYS A 54 20.11 0.69 10.42
C LYS A 54 20.58 -0.75 10.54
N SER A 55 21.28 -1.26 9.52
CA SER A 55 21.78 -2.64 9.50
C SER A 55 22.73 -2.95 10.66
N SER A 56 23.48 -1.97 11.15
CA SER A 56 24.36 -2.11 12.33
C SER A 56 23.61 -2.37 13.64
N LYS A 57 22.27 -2.26 13.64
CA LYS A 57 21.40 -2.52 14.79
C LYS A 57 20.53 -3.76 14.60
N TYR A 58 20.79 -4.56 13.58
CA TYR A 58 20.11 -5.83 13.38
C TYR A 58 20.45 -6.81 14.50
N THR A 59 19.44 -7.58 14.88
CA THR A 59 19.50 -8.57 15.97
C THR A 59 19.01 -9.92 15.48
N SER A 60 19.24 -10.97 16.28
CA SER A 60 18.71 -12.33 16.06
C SER A 60 17.30 -12.54 16.62
N SER A 61 16.76 -11.57 17.35
CA SER A 61 15.43 -11.61 17.98
C SER A 61 14.79 -10.24 18.08
N GLY A 62 13.47 -10.18 18.23
CA GLY A 62 12.70 -8.94 18.34
C GLY A 62 11.62 -8.86 17.28
N ILE A 63 11.39 -7.67 16.73
CA ILE A 63 10.45 -7.49 15.61
C ILE A 63 11.11 -7.89 14.29
N ARG A 64 10.39 -8.62 13.44
CA ARG A 64 10.92 -9.07 12.14
C ARG A 64 10.82 -7.93 11.12
N ILE A 65 11.95 -7.60 10.51
CA ILE A 65 12.03 -6.54 9.50
C ILE A 65 11.89 -7.14 8.11
N ILE A 66 10.84 -6.78 7.38
CA ILE A 66 10.61 -7.28 6.02
C ILE A 66 11.33 -6.39 5.01
N ARG A 67 12.27 -6.98 4.26
CA ARG A 67 13.12 -6.33 3.26
C ARG A 67 12.72 -6.76 1.84
N ILE A 68 13.23 -6.04 0.83
CA ILE A 68 13.04 -6.40 -0.59
C ILE A 68 13.48 -7.84 -0.92
N SER A 69 14.51 -8.36 -0.24
CA SER A 69 15.02 -9.71 -0.41
C SER A 69 14.11 -10.78 0.20
N ASP A 70 13.20 -10.40 1.09
CA ASP A 70 12.36 -11.33 1.84
C ASP A 70 11.05 -11.64 1.07
N PHE A 71 11.03 -11.47 -0.27
CA PHE A 71 9.87 -11.73 -1.11
C PHE A 71 10.22 -12.55 -2.35
N ASP A 72 9.63 -13.73 -2.49
CA ASP A 72 9.77 -14.59 -3.68
C ASP A 72 8.71 -14.28 -4.75
N SER A 73 7.47 -13.92 -4.38
CA SER A 73 6.31 -13.57 -5.25
C SER A 73 5.00 -14.11 -4.68
N LYS A 74 5.09 -15.10 -3.77
CA LYS A 74 3.93 -15.79 -3.19
C LYS A 74 3.78 -15.56 -1.69
N GLU A 75 4.90 -15.46 -0.98
CA GLU A 75 4.94 -15.30 0.47
C GLU A 75 6.20 -14.55 0.92
N VAL A 76 6.24 -14.26 2.22
CA VAL A 76 7.44 -13.73 2.88
C VAL A 76 8.43 -14.87 3.08
N ASP A 77 9.64 -14.70 2.56
CA ASP A 77 10.75 -15.62 2.80
C ASP A 77 11.29 -15.44 4.24
N ASN A 78 11.38 -16.56 4.96
CA ASN A 78 11.88 -16.63 6.33
C ASN A 78 13.19 -17.43 6.46
N ASN A 79 13.91 -17.68 5.35
CA ASN A 79 15.20 -18.38 5.35
C ASN A 79 16.30 -17.59 6.07
N GLU A 80 16.41 -16.28 5.79
CA GLU A 80 17.41 -15.39 6.42
C GLU A 80 16.75 -14.21 7.15
N PRO A 81 16.07 -14.47 8.27
CA PRO A 81 15.30 -13.44 8.95
C PRO A 81 16.20 -12.46 9.70
N ILE A 82 15.88 -11.18 9.55
CA ILE A 82 16.50 -10.07 10.28
C ILE A 82 15.50 -9.46 11.23
N PHE A 83 15.96 -9.22 12.46
CA PHE A 83 15.17 -8.61 13.52
C PHE A 83 15.73 -7.26 13.95
N TYR A 84 14.92 -6.54 14.71
CA TYR A 84 15.28 -5.27 15.34
C TYR A 84 14.66 -5.20 16.73
N GLU A 85 15.28 -4.44 17.64
CA GLU A 85 14.70 -4.17 18.95
C GLU A 85 13.39 -3.36 18.81
N TYR A 86 12.34 -3.76 19.52
CA TYR A 86 11.07 -3.06 19.45
C TYR A 86 11.17 -1.62 19.96
N ASN A 87 10.44 -0.71 19.30
CA ASN A 87 10.20 0.64 19.78
C ASN A 87 8.84 1.10 19.25
N GLU A 88 8.05 1.78 20.07
CA GLU A 88 6.69 2.23 19.72
C GLU A 88 6.65 3.10 18.47
N LYS A 89 7.72 3.84 18.16
CA LYS A 89 7.80 4.65 16.93
C LYS A 89 7.69 3.81 15.65
N PHE A 90 7.92 2.51 15.73
CA PHE A 90 7.83 1.60 14.60
C PHE A 90 6.40 1.16 14.31
N ASN A 91 5.44 1.41 15.20
CA ASN A 91 4.05 0.93 15.07
C ASN A 91 3.38 1.36 13.75
N SER A 92 3.72 2.54 13.22
CA SER A 92 3.22 3.01 11.92
C SER A 92 3.60 2.09 10.76
N TYR A 93 4.71 1.35 10.88
CA TYR A 93 5.27 0.44 9.87
C TYR A 93 4.92 -1.03 10.11
N LYS A 94 4.09 -1.32 11.14
CA LYS A 94 3.61 -2.68 11.38
C LYS A 94 2.77 -3.16 10.20
N ILE A 95 3.06 -4.37 9.75
CA ILE A 95 2.35 -5.07 8.70
C ILE A 95 1.24 -5.92 9.34
N GLU A 96 0.07 -5.91 8.73
CA GLU A 96 -1.13 -6.61 9.15
C GLU A 96 -1.61 -7.56 8.06
N ASN A 97 -2.56 -8.42 8.43
CA ASN A 97 -3.24 -9.28 7.46
C ASN A 97 -3.92 -8.41 6.39
N ASN A 98 -3.88 -8.90 5.16
CA ASN A 98 -4.44 -8.28 3.95
C ASN A 98 -3.71 -7.03 3.46
N ASP A 99 -2.61 -6.63 4.10
CA ASP A 99 -1.72 -5.63 3.52
C ASP A 99 -1.14 -6.14 2.20
N ILE A 100 -1.10 -5.26 1.21
CA ILE A 100 -0.35 -5.50 -0.02
C ILE A 100 1.02 -4.87 0.16
N ILE A 101 2.06 -5.66 -0.04
CA ILE A 101 3.44 -5.21 0.06
C ILE A 101 4.02 -5.13 -1.35
N LEU A 102 4.57 -3.97 -1.72
CA LEU A 102 4.98 -3.64 -3.08
C LEU A 102 6.44 -3.17 -3.11
N VAL A 103 7.24 -3.76 -3.99
CA VAL A 103 8.63 -3.34 -4.21
C VAL A 103 8.68 -2.05 -5.04
N MET A 104 9.36 -1.02 -4.52
CA MET A 104 9.41 0.31 -5.15
C MET A 104 10.70 0.59 -5.94
N THR A 105 11.78 -0.17 -5.72
CA THR A 105 13.08 0.09 -6.38
C THR A 105 13.82 -1.20 -6.73
N GLY A 106 14.80 -1.13 -7.63
CA GLY A 106 15.66 -2.25 -8.03
C GLY A 106 15.17 -3.03 -9.25
N GLY A 107 15.76 -4.21 -9.50
CA GLY A 107 15.40 -5.04 -10.66
C GLY A 107 14.03 -5.72 -10.57
N THR A 108 13.36 -5.62 -9.43
CA THR A 108 12.07 -6.27 -9.14
C THR A 108 10.95 -5.27 -8.81
N VAL A 109 11.06 -4.03 -9.28
CA VAL A 109 10.00 -3.00 -9.14
C VAL A 109 8.67 -3.55 -9.62
N GLY A 110 7.60 -3.26 -8.87
CA GLY A 110 6.25 -3.73 -9.19
C GLY A 110 5.91 -5.11 -8.62
N LYS A 111 6.91 -5.91 -8.24
CA LYS A 111 6.68 -7.17 -7.52
C LYS A 111 5.92 -6.91 -6.22
N ASN A 112 4.88 -7.69 -5.97
CA ASN A 112 4.01 -7.49 -4.82
C ASN A 112 3.44 -8.80 -4.28
N ILE A 113 3.05 -8.80 -3.00
CA ILE A 113 2.40 -9.92 -2.31
C ILE A 113 1.25 -9.43 -1.43
N ILE A 114 0.30 -10.31 -1.14
CA ILE A 114 -0.70 -10.11 -0.08
C ILE A 114 -0.25 -10.86 1.18
N ILE A 115 -0.21 -10.17 2.31
CA ILE A 115 0.10 -10.79 3.60
C ILE A 115 -1.12 -11.53 4.12
N LYS A 116 -1.10 -12.86 4.09
CA LYS A 116 -2.20 -13.68 4.61
C LYS A 116 -2.16 -13.85 6.12
N LYS A 117 -0.96 -13.94 6.69
CA LYS A 117 -0.72 -14.08 8.13
C LYS A 117 0.49 -13.25 8.53
N ALA A 118 0.24 -12.09 9.11
CA ALA A 118 1.27 -11.24 9.69
C ALA A 118 1.77 -11.84 11.02
N ASN A 119 3.07 -11.70 11.27
CA ASN A 119 3.71 -12.20 12.49
C ASN A 119 4.77 -11.18 12.98
N ASP A 120 4.31 -10.10 13.62
CA ASP A 120 5.15 -8.97 14.07
C ASP A 120 6.18 -8.51 13.03
N TYR A 121 5.67 -8.37 11.82
CA TYR A 121 6.39 -7.89 10.64
C TYR A 121 6.37 -6.36 10.59
N TYR A 122 7.52 -5.76 10.30
CA TYR A 122 7.68 -4.32 10.15
C TYR A 122 8.36 -3.99 8.83
N LEU A 123 7.83 -2.99 8.14
CA LEU A 123 8.21 -2.65 6.78
C LEU A 123 9.53 -1.88 6.73
N ASN A 124 10.53 -2.40 6.01
CA ASN A 124 11.75 -1.67 5.69
C ASN A 124 11.57 -0.73 4.50
N GLN A 125 12.44 0.27 4.40
CA GLN A 125 12.54 1.18 3.25
C GLN A 125 12.63 0.45 1.90
N ARG A 126 12.27 1.14 0.82
CA ARG A 126 12.23 0.63 -0.58
C ARG A 126 11.12 -0.39 -0.86
N VAL A 127 10.28 -0.62 0.13
CA VAL A 127 9.05 -1.39 0.02
C VAL A 127 7.90 -0.53 0.52
N ALA A 128 6.76 -0.58 -0.17
CA ALA A 128 5.53 0.09 0.24
C ALA A 128 4.56 -0.91 0.86
N ARG A 129 3.75 -0.44 1.81
CA ARG A 129 2.52 -1.10 2.25
C ARG A 129 1.34 -0.32 1.69
N ILE A 130 0.38 -1.03 1.11
CA ILE A 130 -0.94 -0.53 0.75
C ILE A 130 -1.94 -1.26 1.67
N ARG A 131 -2.57 -0.51 2.57
CA ARG A 131 -3.63 -1.01 3.45
C ARG A 131 -4.96 -0.40 3.05
N THR A 132 -5.83 -1.18 2.45
CA THR A 132 -7.12 -0.71 1.96
C THR A 132 -8.12 -0.49 3.08
N PHE A 133 -9.00 0.49 2.91
CA PHE A 133 -10.20 0.67 3.73
C PHE A 133 -11.40 0.90 2.82
N ASN A 134 -12.57 0.37 3.17
CA ASN A 134 -13.80 0.48 2.38
C ASN A 134 -13.74 -0.10 0.95
N VAL A 135 -12.68 -0.81 0.59
CA VAL A 135 -12.52 -1.50 -0.70
C VAL A 135 -11.88 -2.88 -0.45
N ASN A 136 -12.21 -3.85 -1.29
CA ASN A 136 -11.62 -5.18 -1.22
C ASN A 136 -10.14 -5.13 -1.63
N TYR A 137 -9.24 -5.58 -0.76
CA TYR A 137 -7.80 -5.61 -1.04
C TYR A 137 -7.45 -6.49 -2.24
N ASN A 138 -8.20 -7.56 -2.53
CA ASN A 138 -7.97 -8.38 -3.72
C ASN A 138 -8.24 -7.59 -5.00
N TYR A 139 -9.24 -6.71 -5.01
CA TYR A 139 -9.50 -5.84 -6.16
C TYR A 139 -8.29 -4.94 -6.45
N ILE A 140 -7.75 -4.28 -5.41
CA ILE A 140 -6.55 -3.43 -5.55
C ILE A 140 -5.32 -4.26 -5.97
N TYR A 141 -5.15 -5.45 -5.40
CA TYR A 141 -4.07 -6.36 -5.78
C TYR A 141 -4.15 -6.75 -7.26
N TYR A 142 -5.32 -7.19 -7.75
CA TYR A 142 -5.50 -7.55 -9.16
C TYR A 142 -5.35 -6.34 -10.08
N LEU A 143 -5.80 -5.16 -9.64
CA LEU A 143 -5.63 -3.91 -10.36
C LEU A 143 -4.15 -3.53 -10.54
N ILE A 144 -3.32 -3.71 -9.52
CA ILE A 144 -1.87 -3.44 -9.60
C ILE A 144 -1.17 -4.42 -10.55
N ASN A 145 -1.66 -5.65 -10.66
CA ASN A 145 -1.07 -6.70 -11.48
C ASN A 145 -1.66 -6.78 -12.91
N THR A 146 -2.58 -5.89 -13.28
CA THR A 146 -3.15 -5.86 -14.62
C THR A 146 -2.28 -5.05 -15.58
N THR A 147 -2.33 -5.39 -16.87
CA THR A 147 -1.71 -4.61 -17.95
C THR A 147 -2.64 -3.52 -18.50
N TYR A 148 -3.86 -3.41 -17.97
CA TYR A 148 -4.93 -2.56 -18.50
C TYR A 148 -4.93 -1.12 -17.96
N ILE A 149 -3.87 -0.69 -17.25
CA ILE A 149 -3.70 0.67 -16.73
C ILE A 149 -2.30 1.15 -17.05
#